data_AF-A0A8T4I5D0-F1
#
_entry.id   AF-A0A8T4I5D0-F1
#
_cell.length_a   1.000
_cell.length_b   1.000
_cell.length_c   1.000
_cell.angle_alpha   90.00
_cell.angle_beta   90.00
_cell.angle_gamma   90.00
#
_symmetry.space_group_name_H-M   'P 1'
#
loop_
_entity.id
_entity.type
_entity.pdbx_description
1 polymer ?
#
loop_
_entity_poly.entity_id
_entity_poly.type
_entity_poly.pdbx_seq_one_letter_code
_entity_poly.pdbx_strand_id
1 'polypeptide(L)' 'MTTTGVCCGRCVSAAAANAASRRHVAGRTVWTPEALAELDRLRAAWREAVARELTAAA' A
#
# COMPACT_ATOMS: atom_id res chain seq x y z
N MET A 1 0.97 -0.27 20.73
CA MET A 1 0.98 1.00 19.96
C MET A 1 2.28 1.02 19.17
N THR A 2 2.28 0.54 17.94
CA THR A 2 3.50 0.47 17.12
C THR A 2 3.52 1.67 16.19
N THR A 3 4.09 2.76 16.69
CA THR A 3 4.45 3.94 15.92
C THR A 3 5.74 3.62 15.18
N THR A 4 5.69 3.40 13.86
CA THR A 4 6.92 3.27 13.06
C THR A 4 6.69 3.79 11.65
N GLY A 5 7.34 4.91 11.35
CA GLY A 5 7.75 5.26 9.99
C GLY A 5 6.85 6.24 9.23
N VAL A 6 6.69 7.47 9.73
CA VAL A 6 6.49 8.62 8.83
C VAL A 6 7.85 9.30 8.66
N CYS A 7 8.72 8.69 7.86
CA CYS A 7 9.95 9.35 7.40
C CYS A 7 9.59 10.20 6.18
N CYS A 8 9.04 11.40 6.45
CA CYS A 8 8.30 12.27 5.53
C CYS A 8 7.05 11.60 4.91
N GLY A 9 6.01 12.34 4.55
CA GLY A 9 4.76 11.78 3.99
C GLY A 9 4.86 11.02 2.65
N ARG A 10 6.05 10.53 2.27
CA ARG A 10 6.40 9.93 0.98
C ARG A 10 6.92 8.47 1.06
N CYS A 11 7.27 7.97 2.24
CA CYS A 11 7.88 6.64 2.40
C CYS A 11 6.97 5.69 3.18
N VAL A 12 5.84 5.29 2.59
CA VAL A 12 5.04 4.17 3.11
C VAL A 12 5.83 2.86 2.90
N SER A 13 5.94 2.04 3.94
CA SER A 13 6.56 0.70 3.82
C SER A 13 5.69 -0.26 3.01
N ALA A 14 6.29 -1.30 2.42
CA ALA A 14 5.55 -2.31 1.67
C ALA A 14 4.49 -2.99 2.54
N ALA A 15 4.80 -3.26 3.81
CA ALA A 15 3.84 -3.81 4.76
C ALA A 15 2.64 -2.88 4.98
N ALA A 16 2.88 -1.58 5.18
CA ALA A 16 1.81 -0.60 5.38
C ALA A 16 0.94 -0.40 4.13
N ALA A 17 1.55 -0.33 2.95
CA ALA A 17 0.84 -0.22 1.67
C ALA A 17 0.00 -1.47 1.36
N ASN A 18 0.53 -2.67 1.67
CA ASN A 18 -0.22 -3.92 1.53
C ASN A 18 -1.38 -4.00 2.53
N ALA A 19 -1.19 -3.55 3.77
CA ALA A 19 -2.27 -3.49 4.76
C ALA A 19 -3.41 -2.54 4.31
N ALA A 20 -3.08 -1.43 3.65
CA ALA A 20 -4.09 -0.53 3.07
C ALA A 20 -4.90 -1.23 1.95
N SER A 21 -4.22 -1.95 1.05
CA SER A 21 -4.89 -2.78 0.03
C SER A 21 -5.84 -3.80 0.66
N ARG A 22 -5.39 -4.53 1.68
CA ARG A 22 -6.21 -5.54 2.38
C ARG A 22 -7.43 -4.93 3.05
N ARG A 23 -7.28 -3.76 3.69
CA ARG A 23 -8.40 -3.03 4.31
C ARG A 23 -9.43 -2.57 3.26
N HIS A 24 -8.99 -2.10 2.09
CA HIS A 24 -9.89 -1.67 1.01
C HIS A 24 -10.71 -2.82 0.39
N VAL A 25 -10.12 -4.02 0.35
CA VAL A 25 -10.76 -5.24 -0.16
C VAL A 25 -11.69 -5.89 0.89
N ALA A 26 -11.37 -5.75 2.18
CA ALA A 26 -12.07 -6.46 3.25
C ALA A 26 -13.59 -6.19 3.25
N GLY A 27 -14.37 -7.28 3.16
CA GLY A 27 -15.84 -7.24 3.21
C GLY A 27 -16.51 -6.68 1.95
N ARG A 28 -15.74 -6.28 0.92
CA ARG A 28 -16.29 -5.75 -0.32
C ARG A 28 -16.79 -6.88 -1.22
N THR A 29 -18.06 -6.84 -1.57
CA THR A 29 -18.72 -7.80 -2.49
C THR A 29 -19.01 -7.21 -3.86
N VAL A 30 -18.93 -5.88 -4.01
CA VAL A 30 -19.19 -5.15 -5.26
C VAL A 30 -18.02 -4.22 -5.60
N TRP A 31 -17.63 -4.21 -6.88
CA TRP A 31 -16.51 -3.43 -7.40
C TRP A 31 -17.00 -2.41 -8.42
N THR A 32 -17.00 -1.14 -8.02
CA THR A 32 -17.23 -0.02 -8.95
C THR A 32 -15.93 0.35 -9.66
N PRO A 33 -15.99 1.06 -10.80
CA PRO A 33 -14.80 1.58 -11.47
C PRO A 33 -13.88 2.39 -10.53
N GLU A 34 -14.45 3.19 -9.63
CA GLU A 34 -13.71 4.00 -8.65
C GLU A 34 -13.02 3.12 -7.62
N ALA A 35 -13.69 2.06 -7.15
CA ALA A 35 -13.10 1.10 -6.21
C ALA A 35 -11.92 0.34 -6.85
N LEU A 36 -12.01 0.04 -8.15
CA LEU A 36 -10.91 -0.55 -8.91
C LEU A 36 -9.75 0.43 -9.11
N ALA A 37 -10.05 1.70 -9.42
CA ALA A 37 -9.03 2.75 -9.54
C ALA A 37 -8.29 2.99 -8.21
N GLU A 38 -9.00 2.97 -7.08
CA GLU A 38 -8.37 3.02 -5.75
C GLU A 38 -7.48 1.81 -5.50
N LEU A 39 -7.97 0.60 -5.82
CA LEU A 39 -7.18 -0.62 -5.63
C LEU A 39 -5.90 -0.60 -6.49
N ASP A 40 -5.97 -0.10 -7.73
CA ASP A 40 -4.79 0.03 -8.57
C ASP A 40 -3.79 1.04 -8.01
N ARG A 41 -4.25 2.21 -7.53
CA ARG A 41 -3.39 3.18 -6.83
C ARG A 41 -2.69 2.57 -5.62
N LEU A 42 -3.42 1.83 -4.78
CA LEU A 42 -2.85 1.16 -3.61
C LEU A 42 -1.80 0.09 -4.00
N ARG A 43 -2.06 -0.66 -5.07
CA ARG A 43 -1.11 -1.64 -5.61
C ARG A 43 0.13 -1.00 -6.22
N ALA A 44 -0.01 0.14 -6.89
CA ALA A 44 1.11 0.90 -7.41
C ALA A 44 2.04 1.38 -6.28
N ALA A 45 1.45 1.95 -5.22
CA ALA A 45 2.21 2.38 -4.04
C ALA A 45 2.93 1.21 -3.34
N TRP A 46 2.28 0.04 -3.27
CA TRP A 46 2.91 -1.16 -2.72
C TRP A 46 4.09 -1.64 -3.58
N ARG A 47 3.94 -1.70 -4.90
CA ARG A 47 5.03 -2.09 -5.82
C ARG A 47 6.23 -1.15 -5.71
N GLU A 48 5.98 0.16 -5.63
CA GLU A 48 7.04 1.16 -5.43
C GLU A 48 7.76 0.94 -4.09
N ALA A 49 7.01 0.70 -3.00
CA ALA A 49 7.59 0.44 -1.70
C ALA A 49 8.44 -0.84 -1.68
N VAL A 50 7.95 -1.94 -2.30
CA VAL A 50 8.72 -3.19 -2.44
C VAL A 50 10.01 -2.96 -3.21
N ALA A 51 9.97 -2.24 -4.33
CA ALA A 51 11.16 -1.95 -5.12
C ALA A 51 12.20 -1.18 -4.31
N ARG A 52 11.78 -0.17 -3.54
CA ARG A 52 12.69 0.59 -2.66
C ARG A 52 13.31 -0.29 -1.57
N GLU A 53 12.51 -1.13 -0.93
CA GLU A 53 12.99 -2.03 0.13
C GLU A 53 13.97 -3.08 -0.41
N LEU A 54 13.71 -3.65 -1.58
CA LEU A 54 14.63 -4.58 -2.25
C LEU A 54 15.95 -3.91 -2.63
N THR A 55 15.90 -2.69 -3.18
CA THR A 55 17.11 -1.91 -3.49
C THR A 55 17.92 -1.57 -2.24
N ALA A 56 17.27 -1.28 -1.11
CA ALA A 56 17.97 -0.98 0.13
C ALA A 56 18.59 -2.22 0.81
N ALA A 57 18.14 -3.42 0.44
CA ALA A 57 18.62 -4.69 0.99
C ALA A 57 19.70 -5.37 0.14
N ALA A 58 19.99 -4.84 -1.05
CA ALA A 58 21.02 -5.30 -1.98
C ALA A 58 22.38 -4.63 -1.70
#